data_AF-A0AAV4WK86-F1
#
_entry.id   AF-A0AAV4WK86-F1
#
_cell.length_a   1.000
_cell.length_b   1.000
_cell.length_c   1.000
_cell.angle_alpha   90.00
_cell.angle_beta   90.00
_cell.angle_gamma   90.00
#
_symmetry.space_group_name_H-M   'P 1'
#
loop_
_entity.id
_entity.type
_entity.pdbx_description
1 polymer ?
#
loop_
_entity_poly.entity_id
_entity_poly.type
_entity_poly.pdbx_seq_one_letter_code
_entity_poly.pdbx_strand_id
1 'polypeptide(L)'
;MLSSSLSREATLTQKLESALGSVCPLLREIMLDFAPFLSRTLVGSHGQDLLVEGKGLCTFKNSTSVVELVMLFVPQEWQNSAAKHAGLAFIELINEGRLLSCNERSHC
;
A
#
# COMPACT_ATOMS: atom_id res chain seq x y z
N MET A 1 31.34 -15.87 -8.52
CA MET A 1 30.19 -15.04 -8.97
C MET A 1 28.91 -15.26 -8.16
N LEU A 2 28.58 -16.48 -7.71
CA LEU A 2 27.43 -16.73 -6.80
C LEU A 2 27.51 -16.00 -5.45
N SER A 3 28.72 -15.79 -4.89
CA SER A 3 28.89 -15.12 -3.60
C SER A 3 28.56 -13.62 -3.61
N SER A 4 28.67 -12.94 -4.76
CA SER A 4 28.42 -11.49 -4.87
C SER A 4 26.96 -11.15 -5.12
N SER A 5 26.18 -12.07 -5.70
CA SER A 5 24.73 -11.89 -5.84
C SER A 5 24.02 -12.08 -4.49
N LEU A 6 24.42 -13.11 -3.73
CA LEU A 6 23.89 -13.39 -2.39
C LEU A 6 24.12 -12.22 -1.41
N SER A 7 25.30 -11.58 -1.46
CA SER A 7 25.58 -10.41 -0.61
C SER A 7 24.75 -9.19 -0.99
N ARG A 8 24.47 -9.00 -2.29
CA ARG A 8 23.63 -7.91 -2.78
C ARG A 8 22.16 -8.10 -2.41
N GLU A 9 21.64 -9.32 -2.53
CA GLU A 9 20.29 -9.68 -2.11
C GLU A 9 20.09 -9.49 -0.60
N ALA A 10 21.02 -9.97 0.22
CA ALA A 10 21.00 -9.75 1.67
C ALA A 10 20.99 -8.25 2.03
N THR A 11 21.75 -7.45 1.28
CA THR A 11 21.79 -5.99 1.48
C THR A 11 20.46 -5.32 1.11
N LEU A 12 19.79 -5.78 0.05
CA LEU A 12 18.50 -5.20 -0.37
C LEU A 12 17.39 -5.52 0.62
N THR A 13 17.29 -6.78 1.07
CA THR A 13 16.33 -7.19 2.09
C THR A 13 16.51 -6.39 3.38
N GLN A 14 17.75 -6.24 3.86
CA GLN A 14 18.03 -5.41 5.04
C GLN A 14 17.63 -3.94 4.86
N LYS A 15 17.86 -3.37 3.67
CA LYS A 15 17.43 -1.99 3.38
C LYS A 15 15.90 -1.85 3.38
N LEU A 16 15.18 -2.82 2.81
CA LEU A 16 13.72 -2.84 2.84
C LEU A 16 13.19 -2.97 4.27
N GLU A 17 13.73 -3.91 5.05
CA GLU A 17 13.32 -4.10 6.45
C GLU A 17 13.60 -2.86 7.30
N SER A 18 14.77 -2.24 7.15
CA SER A 18 15.10 -1.02 7.88
C SER A 18 14.22 0.16 7.50
N ALA A 19 13.77 0.26 6.25
CA ALA A 19 12.97 1.38 5.78
C ALA A 19 11.46 1.22 6.06
N LEU A 20 10.94 0.00 5.95
CA LEU A 20 9.49 -0.27 5.95
C LEU A 20 9.02 -1.10 7.14
N GLY A 21 9.93 -1.76 7.87
CA GLY A 21 9.57 -2.72 8.93
C GLY A 21 8.68 -2.13 10.02
N SER A 22 8.89 -0.87 10.40
CA SER A 22 8.06 -0.19 11.41
C SER A 22 6.67 0.21 10.88
N VAL A 23 6.49 0.33 9.56
CA VAL A 23 5.25 0.77 8.92
C VAL A 23 4.39 -0.41 8.48
N CYS A 24 5.00 -1.56 8.19
CA CYS A 24 4.30 -2.77 7.75
C CYS A 24 3.13 -3.19 8.66
N PRO A 25 3.22 -3.16 10.01
CA PRO A 25 2.09 -3.48 10.87
C PRO A 25 0.88 -2.58 10.62
N LEU A 26 1.11 -1.26 10.58
CA LEU A 26 0.06 -0.27 10.31
C LEU A 26 -0.55 -0.45 8.91
N LEU A 27 0.30 -0.70 7.90
CA LEU A 27 -0.18 -1.00 6.55
C LEU A 27 -1.10 -2.22 6.54
N ARG A 28 -0.75 -3.29 7.26
CA ARG A 28 -1.60 -4.48 7.37
C ARG A 28 -2.93 -4.17 8.03
N GLU A 29 -2.93 -3.42 9.13
CA GLU A 29 -4.16 -3.00 9.82
C GLU A 29 -5.08 -2.23 8.87
N ILE A 30 -4.55 -1.21 8.17
CA ILE A 30 -5.31 -0.44 7.18
C ILE A 30 -5.88 -1.36 6.09
N MET A 31 -5.06 -2.23 5.52
CA MET A 31 -5.50 -3.11 4.42
C MET A 31 -6.58 -4.11 4.87
N LEU A 32 -6.55 -4.57 6.13
CA LEU A 32 -7.53 -5.50 6.68
C LEU A 32 -8.82 -4.79 7.11
N ASP A 33 -8.72 -3.68 7.84
CA ASP A 33 -9.87 -2.95 8.38
C ASP A 33 -10.70 -2.34 7.25
N PHE A 34 -10.04 -1.82 6.21
CA PHE A 34 -10.67 -1.22 5.05
C PHE A 34 -10.84 -2.19 3.87
N ALA A 35 -10.58 -3.49 4.05
CA ALA A 35 -10.69 -4.50 3.00
C ALA A 35 -12.02 -4.43 2.21
N PRO A 36 -13.20 -4.25 2.86
CA PRO A 36 -14.46 -4.14 2.13
C PRO A 36 -14.55 -2.93 1.21
N PHE A 37 -13.89 -1.82 1.53
CA PHE A 37 -13.82 -0.64 0.67
C PHE A 37 -12.77 -0.86 -0.43
N LEU A 38 -11.58 -1.30 -0.02
CA LEU A 38 -10.44 -1.48 -0.91
C LEU A 38 -10.69 -2.53 -1.99
N SER A 39 -11.50 -3.56 -1.76
CA SER A 39 -11.90 -4.53 -2.80
C SER A 39 -12.62 -3.91 -3.99
N ARG A 40 -13.35 -2.80 -3.78
CA ARG A 40 -14.04 -2.04 -4.84
C ARG A 40 -13.16 -0.99 -5.49
N THR A 41 -12.04 -0.64 -4.86
CA THR A 41 -11.13 0.41 -5.31
C THR A 41 -9.91 -0.19 -6.01
N LEU A 42 -9.31 -1.23 -5.44
CA LEU A 42 -8.13 -1.92 -5.94
C LEU A 42 -8.56 -2.99 -6.95
N VAL A 43 -9.07 -2.51 -8.08
CA VAL A 43 -9.59 -3.33 -9.16
C VAL A 43 -8.58 -3.40 -10.30
N GLY A 44 -8.39 -4.61 -10.84
CA GLY A 44 -7.51 -4.87 -11.97
C GLY A 44 -8.11 -4.44 -13.31
N SER A 45 -7.37 -4.67 -14.39
CA SER A 45 -7.74 -4.13 -15.70
C SER A 45 -9.04 -4.72 -16.27
N HIS A 46 -9.46 -5.88 -15.76
CA HIS A 46 -10.65 -6.62 -16.19
C HIS A 46 -11.78 -6.58 -15.17
N GLY A 47 -11.69 -5.74 -14.13
CA GLY A 47 -12.72 -5.64 -13.10
C GLY A 47 -12.54 -6.60 -11.92
N GLN A 48 -11.44 -7.37 -11.88
CA GLN A 48 -11.16 -8.31 -10.80
C GLN A 48 -10.71 -7.60 -9.52
N ASP A 49 -11.13 -8.11 -8.37
CA ASP A 49 -10.71 -7.64 -7.05
C ASP A 49 -9.28 -8.11 -6.75
N LEU A 50 -8.31 -7.19 -6.77
CA LEU A 50 -6.91 -7.53 -6.53
C LEU A 50 -6.66 -7.98 -5.08
N LEU A 51 -7.48 -7.52 -4.13
CA LEU A 51 -7.36 -7.87 -2.72
C LEU A 51 -7.79 -9.32 -2.47
N VAL A 52 -8.92 -9.74 -3.03
CA VAL A 52 -9.52 -11.06 -2.81
C VAL A 52 -9.02 -12.07 -3.84
N GLU A 53 -9.15 -11.79 -5.13
CA GLU A 53 -8.76 -12.72 -6.20
C GLU A 53 -7.23 -12.74 -6.38
N GLY A 54 -6.54 -11.63 -6.10
CA GLY A 54 -5.08 -11.53 -6.16
C GLY A 54 -4.34 -12.08 -4.94
N LYS A 55 -5.02 -12.77 -4.02
CA LYS A 55 -4.49 -13.29 -2.74
C LYS A 55 -3.94 -12.23 -1.78
N GLY A 56 -4.09 -10.94 -2.08
CA GLY A 56 -3.56 -9.84 -1.26
C GLY A 56 -4.03 -9.92 0.18
N LEU A 57 -5.33 -10.18 0.41
CA LEU A 57 -5.92 -10.27 1.73
C LEU A 57 -5.31 -11.40 2.58
N CYS A 58 -5.04 -12.56 1.96
CA CYS A 58 -4.37 -13.67 2.64
C CYS A 58 -2.94 -13.30 3.05
N THR A 59 -2.20 -12.60 2.19
CA THR A 59 -0.84 -12.14 2.50
C THR A 59 -0.85 -11.09 3.61
N PHE A 60 -1.76 -10.10 3.58
CA PHE A 60 -1.89 -9.11 4.67
C PHE A 60 -2.30 -9.77 6.00
N LYS A 61 -3.10 -10.84 5.97
CA LYS A 61 -3.51 -11.55 7.18
C LYS A 61 -2.39 -12.41 7.78
N ASN A 62 -1.60 -13.07 6.93
CA ASN A 62 -0.73 -14.15 7.38
C ASN A 62 0.77 -13.82 7.34
N SER A 63 1.20 -12.86 6.52
CA SER A 63 2.62 -12.55 6.35
C SER A 63 3.10 -11.44 7.30
N THR A 64 4.23 -11.69 7.96
CA THR A 64 5.02 -10.67 8.68
C THR A 64 6.23 -10.19 7.89
N SER A 65 6.45 -10.72 6.68
CA SER A 65 7.63 -10.42 5.87
C SER A 65 7.45 -9.11 5.13
N VAL A 66 8.34 -8.15 5.39
CA VAL A 66 8.39 -6.88 4.65
C VAL A 66 8.54 -7.13 3.15
N VAL A 67 9.38 -8.10 2.79
CA VAL A 67 9.64 -8.43 1.38
C VAL A 67 8.38 -8.97 0.70
N GLU A 68 7.64 -9.86 1.36
CA GLU A 68 6.42 -10.45 0.80
C GLU A 68 5.33 -9.38 0.63
N LEU A 69 5.19 -8.47 1.61
CA LEU A 69 4.27 -7.34 1.53
C LEU A 69 4.64 -6.38 0.40
N VAL A 70 5.93 -6.07 0.22
CA VAL A 70 6.40 -5.23 -0.89
C VAL A 70 6.14 -5.92 -2.23
N MET A 71 6.36 -7.24 -2.31
CA MET A 71 6.10 -8.02 -3.53
C MET A 71 4.64 -7.99 -3.97
N LEU A 72 3.66 -7.81 -3.07
CA LEU A 72 2.26 -7.63 -3.47
C LEU A 72 2.04 -6.39 -4.35
N PHE A 73 2.84 -5.34 -4.18
CA PHE A 73 2.72 -4.08 -4.92
C PHE A 73 3.62 -4.04 -6.15
N VAL A 74 4.39 -5.09 -6.44
CA VAL A 74 5.23 -5.17 -7.64
C VAL A 74 4.44 -5.47 -8.92
N PRO A 75 3.39 -6.33 -8.91
CA PRO A 75 2.56 -6.56 -10.08
C PRO A 75 1.97 -5.28 -10.66
N GLN A 76 2.02 -5.17 -11.99
CA GLN A 76 1.59 -3.98 -12.73
C GLN A 76 0.13 -3.61 -12.42
N GLU A 77 -0.76 -4.60 -12.26
CA GLU A 77 -2.16 -4.33 -11.96
C GLU A 77 -2.34 -3.63 -10.60
N TRP A 78 -1.58 -4.05 -9.58
CA TRP A 78 -1.58 -3.39 -8.27
C TRP A 78 -1.05 -1.95 -8.36
N GLN A 79 0.04 -1.75 -9.09
CA GLN A 79 0.62 -0.41 -9.28
C GLN A 79 -0.33 0.53 -10.01
N ASN A 80 -0.92 0.06 -11.12
CA ASN A 80 -1.88 0.85 -11.90
C ASN A 80 -3.12 1.21 -11.08
N SER A 81 -3.67 0.23 -10.35
CA SER A 81 -4.88 0.43 -9.56
C SER A 81 -4.62 1.36 -8.38
N ALA A 82 -3.55 1.12 -7.61
CA ALA A 82 -3.17 1.97 -6.49
C ALA A 82 -2.85 3.40 -6.95
N ALA A 83 -2.07 3.57 -8.02
CA ALA A 83 -1.70 4.90 -8.52
C ALA A 83 -2.92 5.69 -9.03
N LYS A 84 -3.87 5.03 -9.70
CA LYS A 84 -5.13 5.64 -10.17
C LYS A 84 -5.93 6.26 -9.04
N HIS A 85 -5.98 5.61 -7.89
CA HIS A 85 -6.80 6.03 -6.76
C HIS A 85 -6.03 6.90 -5.75
N ALA A 86 -4.73 6.67 -5.55
CA ALA A 86 -3.91 7.41 -4.59
C ALA A 86 -3.78 8.89 -4.94
N GLY A 87 -3.62 9.22 -6.24
CA GLY A 87 -3.51 10.62 -6.68
C GLY A 87 -4.78 11.42 -6.38
N LEU A 88 -5.96 10.85 -6.66
CA LEU A 88 -7.24 11.48 -6.40
C LEU A 88 -7.51 11.63 -4.90
N ALA A 89 -7.30 10.56 -4.13
CA ALA A 89 -7.48 10.58 -2.68
C ALA A 89 -6.57 11.61 -1.99
N PHE A 90 -5.32 11.76 -2.46
CA PHE A 90 -4.41 12.76 -1.93
C PHE A 90 -4.90 14.19 -2.22
N ILE A 91 -5.41 14.44 -3.42
CA ILE A 91 -5.97 15.75 -3.78
C ILE A 91 -7.21 16.07 -2.93
N GLU A 92 -8.11 15.10 -2.76
CA GLU A 92 -9.30 15.25 -1.92
C GLU A 92 -8.94 15.58 -0.48
N LEU A 93 -7.98 14.85 0.10
CA LEU A 93 -7.48 15.10 1.46
C LEU A 93 -6.96 16.54 1.63
N ILE A 94 -6.15 17.04 0.68
CA ILE A 94 -5.63 18.41 0.73
C ILE A 94 -6.75 19.43 0.60
N ASN A 95 -7.73 19.18 -0.27
CA ASN A 95 -8.87 20.08 -0.45
C ASN A 95 -9.74 20.14 0.81
N GLU A 96 -10.05 19.00 1.43
CA GLU A 96 -10.80 18.96 2.69
C GLU A 96 -10.05 19.69 3.81
N GLY A 97 -8.73 19.46 3.95
CA GLY A 97 -7.91 20.15 4.94
C GLY A 97 -7.90 21.67 4.76
N ARG A 98 -7.90 22.16 3.50
CA ARG A 98 -8.02 23.58 3.19
C ARG A 98 -9.38 24.15 3.57
N LEU A 99 -10.46 23.44 3.27
CA LEU A 99 -11.83 23.86 3.62
C LEU A 99 -12.01 23.98 5.14
N LEU A 100 -11.55 22.98 5.89
CA LEU A 100 -11.58 22.99 7.35
C LEU A 100 -10.80 24.19 7.92
N SER A 101 -9.58 24.42 7.41
CA SER A 101 -8.71 25.53 7.85
C SER A 101 -9.26 26.94 7.55
N CYS A 102 -10.14 27.08 6.56
CA CYS A 102 -10.83 28.33 6.26
C CYS A 102 -12.04 28.54 7.16
N ASN A 103 -12.77 27.47 7.45
CA ASN A 103 -13.95 27.52 8.31
C ASN A 103 -13.54 27.88 9.75
N GLU A 104 -12.50 27.25 10.29
CA GLU A 104 -12.00 27.55 11.65
C GLU A 104 -11.49 28.99 11.81
N ARG A 105 -10.95 29.60 10.74
CA ARG A 105 -10.54 31.02 10.76
C ARG A 105 -11.70 32.02 10.65
N SER A 106 -12.86 31.57 10.19
CA SER A 106 -14.05 32.43 10.01
C SER A 106 -14.91 32.51 11.27
N HIS A 107 -14.63 31.64 12.24
CA HIS A 107 -15.33 31.54 13.53
C HIS A 107 -14.47 32.03 14.73
N CYS A 108 -13.30 32.64 14.48
CA CYS A 108 -12.47 33.34 15.46
C CYS A 108 -12.61 34.87 15.31
#